data_AF-A0AAD6ZSE8-F1
#
_entry.id   AF-A0AAD6ZSE8-F1
#
_cell.length_a   1.000
_cell.length_b   1.000
_cell.length_c   1.000
_cell.angle_alpha   90.00
_cell.angle_beta   90.00
_cell.angle_gamma   90.00
#
_symmetry.space_group_name_H-M   'P 1'
#
loop_
_entity.id
_entity.type
_entity.pdbx_description
1 polymer ?
#
loop_
_entity_poly.entity_id
_entity_poly.type
_entity_poly.pdbx_seq_one_letter_code
_entity_poly.pdbx_strand_id
1 'polypeptide(L)'
;MMFKLFSFPSLLLASLAIGAVLSTPLDAVTRDDKCVACPKIFPVCDCAEGQECVIIGETCKECAHAICVPPAPAEEAGCIICTQQVPECNCDEDQECVIVGQTCTACAHATCVVPPTL
;
A
#
# COMPACT_ATOMS: atom_id res chain seq x y z
N MET A 1 -49.77 36.95 -1.82
CA MET A 1 -49.32 37.81 -0.70
C MET A 1 -48.94 36.91 0.46
N MET A 2 -47.64 36.63 0.60
CA MET A 2 -47.07 35.82 1.67
C MET A 2 -46.18 36.72 2.50
N PHE A 3 -46.60 37.03 3.73
CA PHE A 3 -45.75 37.66 4.75
C PHE A 3 -46.01 36.94 6.06
N LYS A 4 -45.08 36.06 6.42
CA LYS A 4 -44.93 35.55 7.78
C LYS A 4 -43.59 36.07 8.28
N LEU A 5 -43.65 37.27 8.88
CA LEU A 5 -42.57 37.86 9.65
C LEU A 5 -42.38 37.01 10.91
N PHE A 6 -41.28 36.28 10.96
CA PHE A 6 -40.82 35.63 12.19
C PHE A 6 -40.06 36.64 13.04
N SER A 7 -40.48 36.68 14.30
CA SER A 7 -39.97 37.49 15.39
C SER A 7 -39.04 36.64 16.26
N PHE A 8 -38.14 37.35 16.95
CA PHE A 8 -37.33 37.02 18.13
C PHE A 8 -35.80 36.85 17.95
N PRO A 9 -35.02 37.34 18.94
CA PRO A 9 -33.76 38.06 18.71
C PRO A 9 -32.56 37.47 19.47
N SER A 10 -31.39 38.07 19.23
CA SER A 10 -30.27 38.31 20.16
C SER A 10 -29.57 37.17 20.89
N LEU A 11 -28.26 37.08 20.57
CA LEU A 11 -27.11 36.93 21.48
C LEU A 11 -26.99 35.65 22.30
N LEU A 12 -25.95 34.86 22.04
CA LEU A 12 -24.86 34.70 23.01
C LEU A 12 -23.63 34.00 22.43
N LEU A 13 -22.48 34.48 22.90
CA LEU A 13 -21.12 34.04 22.64
C LEU A 13 -20.88 32.56 23.02
N ALA A 14 -19.97 31.90 22.31
CA ALA A 14 -18.94 31.07 22.95
C ALA A 14 -17.84 30.69 21.96
N SER A 15 -16.65 31.27 22.16
CA SER A 15 -15.37 30.82 21.63
C SER A 15 -14.95 29.50 22.30
N LEU A 16 -14.51 28.50 21.54
CA LEU A 16 -13.65 27.40 22.02
C LEU A 16 -12.92 26.78 20.83
N ALA A 17 -11.61 26.99 20.74
CA ALA A 17 -10.57 25.99 21.07
C ALA A 17 -10.37 24.99 19.92
N ILE A 18 -9.32 25.17 19.12
CA ILE A 18 -8.05 24.41 19.21
C ILE A 18 -8.30 22.90 19.12
N GLY A 19 -7.84 22.31 18.03
CA GLY A 19 -7.76 20.87 17.92
C GLY A 19 -7.32 20.47 16.53
N ALA A 20 -6.02 20.58 16.27
CA ALA A 20 -5.39 19.82 15.21
C ALA A 20 -5.80 18.35 15.39
N VAL A 21 -6.64 17.84 14.48
CA VAL A 21 -6.84 16.39 14.38
C VAL A 21 -5.60 15.90 13.65
N LEU A 22 -4.51 15.73 14.42
CA LEU A 22 -3.41 14.90 14.02
C LEU A 22 -4.01 13.55 13.61
N SER A 23 -3.59 13.11 12.43
CA SER A 23 -3.73 11.76 11.92
C SER A 23 -3.65 10.76 13.07
N THR A 24 -4.78 10.19 13.45
CA THR A 24 -4.79 9.02 14.32
C THR A 24 -4.15 7.88 13.53
N PRO A 25 -3.05 7.26 14.01
CA PRO A 25 -2.65 5.98 13.48
C PRO A 25 -3.77 4.97 13.76
N LEU A 26 -3.77 3.96 12.90
CA LEU A 26 -4.72 2.91 12.67
C LEU A 26 -4.98 1.99 13.88
N ASP A 27 -5.42 2.52 15.03
CA ASP A 27 -5.68 1.71 16.23
C ASP A 27 -7.15 1.76 16.63
N ALA A 28 -7.99 1.23 15.74
CA ALA A 28 -9.35 0.84 16.07
C ALA A 28 -9.48 -0.68 15.96
N VAL A 29 -8.92 -1.41 16.93
CA VAL A 29 -9.37 -2.77 17.27
C VAL A 29 -10.00 -2.71 18.66
N THR A 30 -11.32 -2.48 18.65
CA THR A 30 -12.19 -2.76 19.79
C THR A 30 -12.69 -4.20 19.67
N ARG A 31 -12.21 -5.12 20.53
CA ARG A 31 -12.89 -6.41 20.75
C ARG A 31 -12.39 -7.10 22.02
N ASP A 32 -13.29 -7.26 22.99
CA ASP A 32 -13.28 -8.23 24.10
C ASP A 32 -11.92 -8.60 24.73
N ASP A 33 -11.72 -8.07 25.94
CA ASP A 33 -10.63 -8.22 26.91
C ASP A 33 -10.18 -9.65 27.28
N LYS A 34 -9.71 -10.46 26.33
CA LYS A 34 -8.80 -11.58 26.62
C LYS A 34 -7.83 -11.81 25.46
N CYS A 35 -6.93 -10.87 25.20
CA CYS A 35 -5.76 -11.21 24.40
C CYS A 35 -4.87 -12.18 25.18
N VAL A 36 -4.28 -13.15 24.49
CA VAL A 36 -3.33 -14.10 25.11
C VAL A 36 -2.09 -13.34 25.57
N ALA A 37 -1.63 -13.63 26.80
CA ALA A 37 -0.39 -13.06 27.31
C ALA A 37 0.79 -13.90 26.85
N CYS A 38 1.58 -13.37 25.92
CA CYS A 38 2.70 -14.08 25.33
C CYS A 38 4.03 -13.76 26.03
N PRO A 39 4.93 -14.75 26.17
CA PRO A 39 6.29 -14.48 26.66
C PRO A 39 7.02 -13.59 25.65
N LYS A 40 7.83 -12.63 26.13
CA LYS A 40 8.70 -11.77 25.30
C LYS A 40 9.94 -12.52 24.77
N ILE A 41 9.80 -13.82 24.53
CA ILE A 41 10.86 -14.68 24.05
C ILE A 41 10.66 -14.80 22.54
N PHE A 42 11.68 -14.41 21.77
CA PHE A 42 11.65 -14.60 20.34
C PHE A 42 11.66 -16.10 20.02
N PRO A 43 10.75 -16.60 19.18
CA PRO A 43 10.73 -18.00 18.83
C PRO A 43 12.01 -18.37 18.07
N VAL A 44 12.63 -19.47 18.49
CA VAL A 44 13.88 -19.98 17.90
C VAL A 44 13.52 -21.01 16.83
N CYS A 45 14.15 -20.91 15.67
CA CYS A 45 14.06 -21.91 14.62
C CYS A 45 15.14 -22.97 14.77
N ASP A 46 14.72 -24.24 14.74
CA ASP A 46 15.59 -25.41 14.60
C ASP A 46 15.18 -26.12 13.30
N CYS A 47 15.57 -25.53 12.17
CA CYS A 47 15.20 -26.01 10.84
C CYS A 47 16.33 -26.84 10.22
N ALA A 48 15.97 -27.88 9.46
CA ALA A 48 16.93 -28.72 8.77
C ALA A 48 17.64 -27.95 7.63
N GLU A 49 18.79 -28.44 7.16
CA GLU A 49 19.52 -27.83 6.04
C GLU A 49 18.60 -27.66 4.81
N GLY A 50 18.54 -26.43 4.29
CA GLY A 50 17.71 -26.07 3.15
C GLY A 50 16.30 -25.59 3.48
N GLN A 51 15.86 -25.58 4.74
CA GLN A 51 14.60 -24.95 5.15
C GLN A 51 14.80 -23.49 5.55
N GLU A 52 13.78 -22.68 5.29
CA GLU A 52 13.73 -21.28 5.72
C GLU A 52 12.92 -21.13 7.00
N CYS A 53 13.42 -20.30 7.90
CA CYS A 53 12.78 -19.94 9.15
C CYS A 53 11.84 -18.75 8.95
N VAL A 54 10.53 -18.99 9.04
CA VAL A 54 9.52 -17.93 8.95
C VAL A 54 8.91 -17.69 10.33
N ILE A 55 9.03 -16.46 10.83
CA ILE A 55 8.43 -16.04 12.10
C ILE A 55 7.03 -15.49 11.83
N ILE A 56 6.01 -16.17 12.33
CA ILE A 56 4.64 -15.70 12.30
C ILE A 56 4.45 -14.80 13.53
N GLY A 57 4.05 -13.55 13.30
CA GLY A 57 3.83 -12.55 14.35
C GLY A 57 2.69 -12.94 15.30
N GLU A 58 2.70 -12.34 16.49
CA GLU A 58 1.62 -12.58 17.47
C GLU A 58 0.30 -11.93 17.01
N THR A 59 -0.80 -12.59 17.34
CA THR A 59 -2.15 -12.05 17.20
C THR A 59 -2.80 -12.03 18.59
N CYS A 60 -3.91 -11.30 18.76
CA CYS A 60 -4.62 -11.29 20.05
C CYS A 60 -5.04 -12.70 20.54
N LYS A 61 -5.10 -13.71 19.66
CA LYS A 61 -5.47 -15.09 20.01
C LYS A 61 -4.29 -16.06 20.10
N GLU A 62 -3.14 -15.73 19.51
CA GLU A 62 -2.04 -16.66 19.33
C GLU A 62 -0.69 -15.95 19.47
N CYS A 63 0.25 -16.57 20.17
CA CYS A 63 1.59 -16.04 20.31
C CYS A 63 2.40 -16.20 19.03
N ALA A 64 3.41 -15.33 18.88
CA ALA A 64 4.38 -15.45 17.81
C ALA A 64 5.06 -16.82 17.87
N HIS A 65 5.15 -17.48 16.71
CA HIS A 65 5.77 -18.80 16.59
C HIS A 65 6.56 -18.88 15.29
N ALA A 66 7.55 -19.75 15.28
CA ALA A 66 8.38 -19.96 14.12
C ALA A 66 7.99 -21.26 13.43
N ILE A 67 7.95 -21.23 12.10
CA ILE A 67 7.74 -22.42 11.27
C ILE A 67 8.90 -22.58 10.30
N CYS A 68 9.29 -23.83 10.06
CA CYS A 68 10.26 -24.18 9.03
C CYS A 68 9.50 -24.48 7.75
N VAL A 69 9.68 -23.66 6.73
CA VAL A 69 9.10 -23.88 5.41
C VAL A 69 10.17 -24.39 4.47
N PRO A 70 9.83 -25.24 3.48
CA PRO A 70 10.76 -25.50 2.38
C PRO A 70 11.18 -24.17 1.75
N PRO A 71 12.40 -24.09 1.19
CA PRO A 71 12.84 -22.87 0.56
C PRO A 71 11.83 -22.55 -0.53
N ALA A 72 11.38 -21.30 -0.60
CA ALA A 72 10.52 -20.89 -1.70
C ALA A 72 11.20 -21.33 -3.00
N PRO A 73 10.48 -21.98 -3.94
CA PRO A 73 11.08 -22.30 -5.23
C PRO A 73 11.68 -21.00 -5.76
N ALA A 74 12.94 -21.04 -6.19
CA ALA A 74 13.66 -19.91 -6.76
C ALA A 74 13.07 -19.49 -8.13
N GLU A 75 11.77 -19.67 -8.31
CA GLU A 75 11.04 -19.57 -9.56
C GLU A 75 9.95 -18.51 -9.45
N GLU A 76 10.24 -17.33 -8.89
CA GLU A 76 9.53 -16.08 -9.25
C GLU A 76 10.46 -14.85 -9.25
N ALA A 77 11.75 -15.04 -9.60
CA ALA A 77 12.63 -13.93 -9.96
C ALA A 77 13.11 -14.03 -11.42
N GLY A 78 12.34 -14.70 -12.27
CA GLY A 78 12.58 -14.80 -13.70
C GLY A 78 12.14 -13.55 -14.47
N CYS A 79 12.23 -12.35 -13.86
CA CYS A 79 12.01 -11.14 -14.63
C CYS A 79 13.13 -11.02 -15.65
N ILE A 80 12.76 -10.75 -16.90
CA ILE A 80 13.74 -10.56 -17.95
C ILE A 80 14.64 -9.35 -17.58
N ILE A 81 15.94 -9.51 -17.75
CA ILE A 81 16.90 -8.42 -17.53
C ILE A 81 17.05 -7.65 -18.84
N CYS A 82 16.59 -6.40 -18.84
CA CYS A 82 16.65 -5.50 -19.98
C CYS A 82 17.90 -4.62 -19.93
N THR A 83 18.39 -4.22 -21.10
CA THR A 83 19.43 -3.19 -21.22
C THR A 83 18.88 -1.82 -20.82
N GLN A 84 19.65 -0.98 -20.13
CA GLN A 84 19.25 0.39 -19.75
C GLN A 84 19.16 1.38 -20.93
N GLN A 85 19.13 0.90 -22.18
CA GLN A 85 19.02 1.79 -23.33
C GLN A 85 17.61 2.37 -23.39
N VAL A 86 17.53 3.71 -23.40
CA VAL A 86 16.28 4.41 -23.68
C VAL A 86 15.90 4.12 -25.14
N PRO A 87 14.72 3.56 -25.41
CA PRO A 87 14.32 3.21 -26.77
C PRO A 87 14.21 4.47 -27.63
N GLU A 88 14.76 4.39 -28.84
CA GLU A 88 14.73 5.49 -29.81
C GLU A 88 13.35 5.59 -30.46
N CYS A 89 12.86 6.82 -30.59
CA CYS A 89 11.61 7.14 -31.28
C CYS A 89 11.91 7.61 -32.70
N ASN A 90 11.33 6.94 -33.69
CA ASN A 90 11.40 7.38 -35.08
C ASN A 90 9.97 7.43 -35.64
N CYS A 91 9.26 8.50 -35.28
CA CYS A 91 7.85 8.71 -35.61
C CYS A 91 7.72 9.79 -36.70
N ASP A 92 6.63 9.72 -37.49
CA ASP A 92 6.30 10.75 -38.48
C ASP A 92 5.87 12.08 -37.82
N GLU A 93 5.82 13.19 -38.57
CA GLU A 93 5.51 14.54 -38.04
C GLU A 93 4.15 14.63 -37.32
N ASP A 94 3.19 13.77 -37.67
CA ASP A 94 1.83 13.71 -37.11
C ASP A 94 1.69 12.68 -35.96
N GLN A 95 2.79 12.14 -35.45
CA GLN A 95 2.80 11.11 -34.41
C GLN A 95 3.54 11.57 -33.16
N GLU A 96 3.01 11.20 -32.01
CA GLU A 96 3.66 11.37 -30.71
C GLU A 96 4.35 10.08 -30.31
N CYS A 97 5.58 10.18 -29.78
CA CYS A 97 6.26 9.02 -29.22
C CYS A 97 5.88 8.80 -27.77
N VAL A 98 5.37 7.60 -27.48
CA VAL A 98 5.03 7.15 -26.12
C VAL A 98 5.98 6.02 -25.72
N ILE A 99 6.71 6.23 -24.63
CA ILE A 99 7.56 5.20 -24.03
C ILE A 99 6.72 4.31 -23.14
N VAL A 100 6.62 3.03 -23.51
CA VAL A 100 6.00 2.00 -22.70
C VAL A 100 7.06 1.44 -21.75
N GLY A 101 6.80 1.56 -20.44
CA GLY A 101 7.71 1.05 -19.40
C GLY A 101 7.89 -0.46 -19.46
N GLN A 102 8.95 -0.95 -18.82
CA GLN A 102 9.22 -2.39 -18.72
C GLN A 102 8.22 -3.10 -17.79
N THR A 103 7.99 -4.38 -18.06
CA THR A 103 7.29 -5.33 -17.19
C THR A 103 8.23 -6.48 -16.82
N CYS A 104 7.81 -7.40 -15.96
CA CYS A 104 8.61 -8.58 -15.63
C CYS A 104 8.84 -9.51 -16.85
N THR A 105 7.99 -9.41 -17.88
CA THR A 105 8.02 -10.28 -19.07
C THR A 105 8.38 -9.55 -20.37
N ALA A 106 8.51 -8.22 -20.37
CA ALA A 106 8.81 -7.42 -21.56
C ALA A 106 9.66 -6.18 -21.22
N CYS A 107 10.61 -5.84 -22.10
CA CYS A 107 11.44 -4.65 -21.94
C CYS A 107 10.71 -3.39 -22.36
N ALA A 108 11.18 -2.25 -21.86
CA ALA A 108 10.67 -0.95 -22.28
C ALA A 108 10.84 -0.77 -23.79
N HIS A 109 9.83 -0.19 -24.45
CA HIS A 109 9.85 0.08 -25.89
C HIS A 109 9.13 1.39 -26.21
N ALA A 110 9.48 2.00 -27.33
CA ALA A 110 8.83 3.19 -27.86
C ALA A 110 7.71 2.79 -28.83
N THR A 111 6.56 3.46 -28.76
CA THR A 111 5.46 3.32 -29.71
C THR A 111 5.04 4.70 -30.20
N CYS A 112 4.84 4.83 -31.51
CA CYS A 112 4.31 6.03 -32.12
C CYS A 112 2.78 5.97 -32.15
N VAL A 113 2.11 6.99 -31.62
CA VAL A 113 0.65 7.10 -31.62
C VAL A 113 0.23 8.41 -32.25
N VAL A 114 -0.85 8.38 -33.05
CA VAL A 114 -1.45 9.62 -33.56
C VAL A 114 -2.24 10.25 -32.41
N PRO A 115 -1.92 11.48 -31.98
CA PRO A 115 -2.67 12.15 -30.94
C PRO A 115 -4.11 12.38 -31.42
N PRO A 116 -5.12 12.25 -30.54
CA PRO A 116 -6.50 12.55 -30.90
C PRO A 116 -6.60 14.02 -31.32
N THR A 117 -7.00 14.26 -32.57
CA THR A 117 -7.27 15.60 -33.09
C THR A 117 -8.43 16.21 -32.30
N LEU A 118 -8.19 17.31 -31.59
CA LEU A 118 -9.21 18.11 -30.88
C LEU A 118 -9.95 19.06 -31.82
#